data_AF-A0A2M8G9Z4-F1
#
_entry.id   AF-A0A2M8G9Z4-F1
#
_cell.length_a   1.000
_cell.length_b   1.000
_cell.length_c   1.000
_cell.angle_alpha   90.00
_cell.angle_beta   90.00
_cell.angle_gamma   90.00
#
_symmetry.space_group_name_H-M   'P 1'
#
loop_
_entity.id
_entity.type
_entity.pdbx_description
1 polymer ?
#
loop_
_entity_poly.entity_id
_entity_poly.type
_entity_poly.pdbx_seq_one_letter_code
_entity_poly.pdbx_strand_id
1 'polypeptide(L)'
;MSPDYRNIPYWIQGGIGLHTAAAARAAGATGVVLCEQLWLTEESPFSLKERKVWERLDGTETTCIGQGDEWFRCFSRSGRTKLCNLEPSLEKGSNRSAELNSYLT
;
A
#
# COMPACT_ATOMS: atom_id res chain seq x y z
N MET A 1 39.81 1.01 0.78
CA MET A 1 38.97 0.89 2.00
C MET A 1 37.54 0.69 1.52
N SER A 2 36.90 -0.45 1.80
CA SER A 2 35.49 -0.66 1.45
C SER A 2 34.59 0.18 2.38
N PRO A 3 33.45 0.70 1.91
CA PRO A 3 32.52 1.43 2.77
C PRO A 3 32.03 0.56 3.93
N ASP A 4 31.92 1.13 5.13
CA ASP A 4 31.28 0.47 6.26
C ASP A 4 29.76 0.59 6.14
N TYR A 5 29.12 -0.44 5.57
CA TYR A 5 27.67 -0.47 5.35
C TYR A 5 26.86 -0.72 6.64
N ARG A 6 27.51 -0.92 7.80
CA ARG A 6 26.81 -1.23 9.06
C ARG A 6 26.04 -0.06 9.66
N ASN A 7 26.25 1.15 9.17
CA ASN A 7 25.65 2.38 9.72
C ASN A 7 24.78 3.14 8.71
N ILE A 8 24.32 2.49 7.64
CA ILE A 8 23.39 3.14 6.71
C ILE A 8 22.05 3.37 7.44
N PRO A 9 21.55 4.62 7.53
CA PRO A 9 20.24 4.88 8.09
C PRO A 9 19.17 4.24 7.19
N TYR A 10 18.19 3.58 7.81
CA TYR A 10 17.10 2.94 7.10
C TYR A 10 15.75 3.28 7.73
N TRP A 11 14.72 3.22 6.90
CA TRP A 11 13.33 3.45 7.28
C TRP A 11 12.51 2.21 6.96
N ILE A 12 11.50 1.95 7.80
CA ILE A 12 10.54 0.87 7.57
C ILE A 12 9.25 1.45 6.99
N GLN A 13 8.75 0.84 5.92
CA GLN A 13 7.53 1.25 5.23
C GLN A 13 6.52 0.08 5.20
N GLY A 14 5.24 0.42 5.37
CA GLY A 14 4.11 -0.52 5.27
C GLY A 14 3.60 -0.97 6.64
N GLY A 15 2.30 -0.75 6.90
CA GLY A 15 1.66 -1.17 8.16
C GLY A 15 2.16 -0.42 9.41
N ILE A 16 2.55 0.84 9.26
CA ILE A 16 3.10 1.66 10.36
C ILE A 16 1.96 2.32 11.15
N GLY A 17 1.65 1.77 12.32
CA GLY A 17 0.82 2.37 13.37
C GLY A 17 1.66 2.71 14.60
N LEU A 18 1.00 3.14 15.68
CA LEU A 18 1.65 3.57 16.93
C LEU A 18 2.64 2.52 17.46
N HIS A 19 2.20 1.26 17.54
CA HIS A 19 3.02 0.18 18.10
C HIS A 19 4.11 -0.31 17.13
N THR A 20 3.82 -0.38 15.83
CA THR A 20 4.83 -0.81 14.85
C THR A 20 5.88 0.26 14.60
N ALA A 21 5.56 1.55 14.76
CA ALA A 21 6.56 2.62 14.77
C ALA A 21 7.55 2.49 15.95
N ALA A 22 7.04 2.22 17.16
CA ALA A 22 7.88 1.96 18.33
C ALA A 22 8.75 0.71 18.13
N ALA A 23 8.18 -0.36 17.60
CA ALA A 23 8.92 -1.59 17.28
C ALA A 23 10.02 -1.35 16.22
N ALA A 24 9.72 -0.59 15.16
CA ALA A 24 10.69 -0.23 14.14
C ALA A 24 11.88 0.53 14.74
N ARG A 25 11.61 1.49 15.64
CA ARG A 25 12.67 2.22 16.34
C ARG A 25 13.49 1.31 17.25
N ALA A 26 12.84 0.42 18.00
CA ALA A 26 13.51 -0.56 18.85
C ALA A 26 14.40 -1.52 18.04
N ALA A 27 14.00 -1.84 16.81
CA ALA A 27 14.77 -2.66 15.88
C ALA A 27 15.96 -1.93 15.23
N GLY A 28 16.18 -0.64 15.52
CA GLY A 28 17.30 0.13 15.00
C GLY A 28 16.99 1.03 13.81
N ALA A 29 15.72 1.11 13.36
CA ALA A 29 15.36 1.98 12.26
C ALA A 29 15.57 3.46 12.62
N THR A 30 16.07 4.23 11.65
CA THR A 30 16.18 5.69 11.78
C THR A 30 14.80 6.31 11.89
N GLY A 31 13.83 5.77 11.14
CA GLY A 31 12.44 6.17 11.23
C GLY A 31 11.51 5.23 10.49
N VAL A 32 10.31 5.74 10.21
CA VAL A 32 9.25 5.01 9.51
C VAL A 32 8.63 5.89 8.43
N VAL A 33 7.99 5.26 7.46
CA VAL A 33 7.23 5.93 6.40
C VAL A 33 5.74 5.72 6.65
N LEU A 34 5.01 6.84 6.77
CA LEU A 34 3.56 6.83 6.83
C LEU A 34 2.98 6.80 5.41
N CYS A 35 1.94 6.00 5.22
CA CYS A 35 1.30 5.75 3.93
C CYS A 35 -0.20 6.08 4.03
N GLU A 36 -1.05 5.06 4.09
CA GLU A 36 -2.52 5.18 4.16
C GLU A 36 -3.03 5.99 5.36
N GLN A 37 -2.24 6.10 6.43
CA GLN A 37 -2.54 6.93 7.59
C GLN A 37 -2.72 8.41 7.19
N LEU A 38 -1.94 8.87 6.20
CA LEU A 38 -2.00 10.26 5.72
C LEU A 38 -3.29 10.56 4.96
N TRP A 39 -4.02 9.55 4.50
CA TRP A 39 -5.31 9.73 3.84
C TRP A 39 -6.40 10.23 4.80
N LEU A 40 -6.18 10.09 6.11
CA LEU A 40 -7.12 10.50 7.15
C LEU A 40 -6.88 11.92 7.66
N THR A 41 -5.79 12.59 7.24
CA THR A 41 -5.52 13.97 7.66
C THR A 41 -6.46 14.96 6.95
N GLU A 42 -6.47 16.20 7.42
CA GLU A 42 -7.30 17.26 6.83
C GLU A 42 -6.79 17.69 5.44
N GLU A 43 -5.49 17.58 5.21
CA GLU A 43 -4.78 17.90 3.96
C GLU A 43 -4.85 16.79 2.92
N SER A 44 -5.48 15.67 3.26
CA SER A 44 -5.70 14.55 2.36
C SER A 44 -6.41 14.99 1.06
N PRO A 45 -6.03 14.45 -0.12
CA PRO A 45 -6.71 14.77 -1.37
C PRO A 45 -8.13 14.16 -1.45
N PHE A 46 -8.54 13.37 -0.46
CA PHE A 46 -9.81 12.65 -0.45
C PHE A 46 -10.96 13.47 0.15
N SER A 47 -12.14 13.31 -0.44
CA SER A 47 -13.38 13.89 0.08
C SER A 47 -13.72 13.34 1.48
N LEU A 48 -14.57 14.07 2.22
CA LEU A 48 -15.10 13.59 3.51
C LEU A 48 -15.79 12.23 3.41
N LYS A 49 -16.42 11.92 2.28
CA LYS A 49 -17.09 10.64 2.06
C LYS A 49 -16.09 9.50 1.91
N GLU A 50 -15.00 9.73 1.17
CA GLU A 50 -13.91 8.75 0.99
C GLU A 50 -13.14 8.54 2.28
N ARG A 51 -12.81 9.61 3.02
CA ARG A 51 -12.15 9.50 4.33
C ARG A 51 -12.93 8.63 5.30
N LYS A 52 -14.26 8.77 5.37
CA LYS A 52 -15.14 7.90 6.17
C LYS A 52 -15.09 6.42 5.79
N VAL A 53 -14.72 6.09 4.54
CA VAL A 53 -14.47 4.70 4.13
C VAL A 53 -13.11 4.26 4.66
N TRP A 54 -12.08 5.09 4.48
CA TRP A 54 -10.71 4.82 4.94
C TRP A 54 -10.60 4.67 6.47
N GLU A 55 -11.36 5.44 7.24
CA GLU A 55 -11.41 5.37 8.71
C GLU A 55 -11.83 3.99 9.26
N ARG A 56 -12.51 3.18 8.43
CA ARG A 56 -13.05 1.88 8.84
C ARG A 56 -12.18 0.70 8.39
N LEU A 57 -11.06 0.98 7.72
CA LEU A 57 -10.17 -0.07 7.26
C LEU A 57 -9.40 -0.66 8.44
N ASP A 58 -9.48 -1.98 8.58
CA ASP A 58 -8.65 -2.74 9.51
C ASP A 58 -7.60 -3.60 8.77
N GLY A 59 -7.65 -3.58 7.44
CA GLY A 59 -6.71 -4.27 6.56
C GLY A 59 -7.20 -5.64 6.07
N THR A 60 -8.25 -6.19 6.69
CA THR A 60 -8.90 -7.45 6.26
C THR A 60 -9.62 -7.29 4.93
N GLU A 61 -9.88 -6.05 4.52
CA GLU A 61 -10.52 -5.73 3.26
C GLU A 61 -9.59 -5.73 2.05
N THR A 62 -8.31 -6.07 2.21
CA THR A 62 -7.33 -6.00 1.11
C THR A 62 -7.12 -7.34 0.43
N THR A 63 -6.77 -7.32 -0.85
CA THR A 63 -6.35 -8.49 -1.63
C THR A 63 -5.07 -8.15 -2.38
N CYS A 64 -4.21 -9.14 -2.60
CA CYS A 64 -3.02 -8.97 -3.42
C CYS A 64 -3.33 -9.45 -4.83
N ILE A 65 -3.01 -8.62 -5.82
CA ILE A 65 -3.19 -8.92 -7.24
C ILE A 65 -1.86 -8.68 -7.92
N GLY A 66 -1.42 -9.64 -8.73
CA GLY A 66 -0.12 -9.57 -9.34
C GLY A 66 0.27 -10.85 -10.05
N GLN A 67 1.38 -10.80 -10.76
CA GLN A 67 1.98 -11.94 -11.43
C GLN A 67 3.50 -11.78 -11.48
N GLY A 68 4.22 -12.88 -11.25
CA GLY A 68 5.69 -12.85 -11.17
C GLY A 68 6.14 -11.95 -10.02
N ASP A 69 6.95 -10.94 -10.35
CA ASP A 69 7.56 -10.02 -9.37
C ASP A 69 6.77 -8.72 -9.16
N GLU A 70 5.61 -8.55 -9.81
CA GLU A 70 4.78 -7.35 -9.69
C GLU A 70 3.49 -7.66 -8.94
N TRP A 71 3.39 -7.15 -7.71
CA TRP A 71 2.24 -7.34 -6.82
C TRP A 71 1.73 -6.03 -6.25
N PHE A 72 0.41 -5.89 -6.23
CA PHE A 72 -0.29 -4.74 -5.69
C PHE A 72 -1.26 -5.17 -4.60
N ARG A 73 -1.32 -4.41 -3.51
CA ARG A 73 -2.35 -4.56 -2.48
C ARG A 73 -3.51 -3.63 -2.81
N CYS A 74 -4.67 -4.22 -3.11
CA CYS A 74 -5.88 -3.51 -3.52
C CYS A 74 -6.98 -3.61 -2.45
N PHE A 75 -7.78 -2.56 -2.29
CA PHE A 75 -8.98 -2.58 -1.45
C PHE A 75 -10.14 -3.30 -2.15
N SER A 76 -10.74 -4.29 -1.48
CA SER A 76 -11.61 -5.28 -2.15
C SER A 76 -13.10 -5.21 -1.81
N ARG A 77 -13.56 -4.45 -0.80
CA ARG A 77 -14.98 -4.49 -0.38
C ARG A 77 -15.98 -4.08 -1.47
N SER A 78 -15.67 -3.06 -2.26
CA SER A 78 -16.53 -2.58 -3.36
C SER A 78 -16.10 -3.08 -4.74
N GLY A 79 -14.90 -3.66 -4.85
CA GLY A 79 -14.26 -4.02 -6.12
C GLY A 79 -14.00 -5.50 -6.33
N ARG A 80 -14.32 -6.39 -5.37
CA ARG A 80 -13.89 -7.80 -5.37
C ARG A 80 -14.14 -8.53 -6.71
N THR A 81 -15.34 -8.38 -7.28
CA THR A 81 -15.67 -9.01 -8.57
C THR A 81 -14.84 -8.45 -9.73
N LYS A 82 -14.58 -7.12 -9.75
CA LYS A 82 -13.72 -6.50 -10.75
C LYS A 82 -12.26 -6.95 -10.59
N LEU A 83 -11.79 -7.04 -9.34
CA LEU A 83 -10.44 -7.47 -8.97
C LEU A 83 -10.18 -8.95 -9.29
N CYS A 84 -11.14 -9.85 -9.04
CA CYS A 84 -11.05 -11.26 -9.45
C CYS A 84 -11.02 -11.43 -10.98
N ASN A 85 -11.63 -10.51 -11.73
CA ASN A 85 -11.59 -10.52 -13.19
C ASN A 85 -10.29 -9.93 -13.75
N LEU A 86 -9.50 -9.21 -12.94
CA LEU A 86 -8.16 -8.72 -13.29
C LEU A 86 -7.12 -9.84 -13.22
N GLU A 87 -7.24 -10.81 -12.30
CA GLU A 87 -6.29 -11.93 -12.19
C GLU A 87 -6.06 -12.67 -13.52
N PRO A 88 -7.09 -13.05 -14.32
CA PRO A 88 -6.89 -13.71 -15.60
C PRO A 88 -6.44 -12.80 -16.76
N SER A 89 -6.75 -11.49 -16.73
CA SER A 89 -6.37 -10.57 -17.81
C SER A 89 -4.90 -10.13 -17.73
N LEU A 90 -4.31 -10.19 -16.53
CA LEU A 90 -2.90 -9.89 -16.27
C LEU A 90 -1.93 -10.91 -16.90
N GLU A 91 -2.39 -12.13 -17.19
CA GLU A 91 -1.58 -13.18 -17.85
C GLU A 91 -1.21 -12.85 -19.31
N LYS A 92 -1.89 -11.88 -19.96
CA LYS A 92 -1.79 -11.65 -21.42
C LYS A 92 -0.88 -10.49 -21.85
N GLY A 93 -0.06 -9.93 -20.97
CA GLY A 93 1.03 -9.02 -21.37
C GLY A 93 0.59 -7.64 -21.94
N SER A 94 -0.61 -7.18 -21.58
CA SER A 94 -1.14 -5.84 -21.91
C SER A 94 -0.47 -4.73 -21.07
N ASN A 95 -0.52 -3.48 -21.55
CA ASN A 95 0.10 -2.30 -20.92
C ASN A 95 -0.54 -1.99 -19.55
N ARG A 96 0.12 -2.46 -18.49
CA ARG A 96 -0.39 -2.68 -17.11
C ARG A 96 -0.91 -1.42 -16.41
N SER A 97 -0.26 -0.28 -16.63
CA SER A 97 -0.64 1.00 -16.02
C SER A 97 -1.91 1.59 -16.65
N ALA A 98 -2.11 1.40 -17.96
CA ALA A 98 -3.32 1.83 -18.64
C ALA A 98 -4.54 0.99 -18.22
N GLU A 99 -4.36 -0.32 -18.02
CA GLU A 99 -5.43 -1.23 -17.65
C GLU A 99 -5.88 -0.99 -16.20
N LEU A 100 -4.95 -0.87 -15.24
CA LEU A 100 -5.24 -0.44 -13.86
C LEU A 100 -5.96 0.93 -13.82
N ASN A 101 -5.50 1.90 -14.60
CA ASN A 101 -6.13 3.23 -14.67
C ASN A 101 -7.57 3.19 -15.22
N SER A 102 -7.88 2.26 -16.13
CA SER A 102 -9.24 2.13 -16.67
C SER A 102 -10.28 1.70 -15.63
N TYR A 103 -9.84 1.05 -14.54
CA TYR A 103 -10.69 0.66 -13.42
C TYR A 103 -10.78 1.71 -12.31
N LEU A 104 -10.00 2.79 -12.39
CA LEU A 104 -10.01 3.92 -11.45
C LEU A 104 -10.96 5.06 -11.89
N THR A 105 -11.51 4.99 -13.10
CA THR A 105 -12.62 5.82 -13.62
C THR A 105 -13.97 5.13 -13.50
#